data_AF-A0A970LFQ6-F1
#
_entry.id   AF-A0A970LFQ6-F1
#
_cell.length_a   1.000
_cell.length_b   1.000
_cell.length_c   1.000
_cell.angle_alpha   90.00
_cell.angle_beta   90.00
_cell.angle_gamma   90.00
#
_symmetry.space_group_name_H-M   'P 1'
#
loop_
_entity.id
_entity.type
_entity.pdbx_description
1 polymer ?
#
loop_
_entity_poly.entity_id
_entity_poly.type
_entity_poly.pdbx_seq_one_letter_code
_entity_poly.pdbx_strand_id
1 'polypeptide(L)'
;MKRNKIYIAIFLIIAIGVSGALWYKNDIRIEKAMIKEIIHNAGTIKLMKDASNDTVIKDNFPAIEKVYSVGNSHMAFIVSGTGYEGIIKMLVVVSNEMEKIAAVRILEQGDTPLYADGIKEFWFTDRFNSIGLTEYLNRVVLDPKKPSDIVQVTGASITSQAALNNVNSAIGAWNYLFKNETMDPVDNFISQEMWQKDENSFQIVWPENKSMRITVDDLEEYTNVNTETILAKTNGVRENITATGVLLKDILKKNNIDVNAYEALGITGRDNYYSMISKDIIENRDIILSNFVNGEEIPREEKPVRVVIPDEMGPYWVKNVTKIELYTHISPKDIQNVYIFKPFVKGIEPYYYEYYGSQDESYLVGAMLSKFGEIDHNGFFTMVASDGLIKNETISMVRDRYYIKTAGHNAPMNISPGFKLGYNVKEMTSFSTTTDAAIFPEIMMLVIENEDLPEGTGVNLKETLEEALMELEDTNELTIWDTNGFGNVIKTSQLDNSYLIPNENGADILTGDTLIKDVLKISKKQD
;
A
#
# COMPACT_ATOMS: atom_id res chain seq x y z
N MET A 1 -3.71 56.71 32.00
CA MET A 1 -2.98 56.84 30.71
C MET A 1 -2.20 55.60 30.27
N LYS A 2 -1.53 54.83 31.15
CA LYS A 2 -0.74 53.64 30.73
C LYS A 2 -1.59 52.49 30.17
N ARG A 3 -2.79 52.25 30.72
CA ARG A 3 -3.69 51.16 30.29
C ARG A 3 -4.21 51.32 28.85
N ASN A 4 -4.55 52.54 28.43
CA ASN A 4 -5.02 52.81 27.06
C ASN A 4 -3.90 52.65 26.02
N LYS A 5 -2.64 52.90 26.38
CA LYS A 5 -1.49 52.67 25.47
C LYS A 5 -1.24 51.18 25.23
N ILE A 6 -1.51 50.33 26.22
CA ILE A 6 -1.38 48.87 26.10
C ILE A 6 -2.47 48.32 25.16
N TYR A 7 -3.72 48.78 25.29
CA TYR A 7 -4.80 48.35 24.39
C TYR A 7 -4.57 48.80 22.94
N ILE A 8 -4.03 50.00 22.71
CA ILE A 8 -3.66 50.46 21.36
C ILE A 8 -2.51 49.63 20.77
N ALA A 9 -1.52 49.26 21.58
CA ALA A 9 -0.41 48.41 21.15
C ALA A 9 -0.87 46.98 20.80
N ILE A 10 -1.76 46.39 21.61
CA ILE A 10 -2.35 45.08 21.33
C ILE A 10 -3.21 45.13 20.06
N PHE A 11 -4.02 46.19 19.89
CA PHE A 11 -4.82 46.36 18.68
C PHE A 11 -3.94 46.52 17.43
N LEU A 12 -2.81 47.23 17.52
CA LEU A 12 -1.84 47.33 16.42
C LEU A 12 -1.15 46.00 16.13
N ILE A 13 -0.80 45.20 17.14
CA ILE A 13 -0.23 43.86 16.94
C ILE A 13 -1.24 42.91 16.31
N ILE A 14 -2.50 42.95 16.75
CA ILE A 14 -3.59 42.18 16.14
C ILE A 14 -3.87 42.69 14.72
N ALA A 15 -3.89 44.00 14.48
CA ALA A 15 -4.08 44.56 13.15
C ALA A 15 -2.92 44.22 12.21
N ILE A 16 -1.67 44.22 12.68
CA ILE A 16 -0.49 43.79 11.92
C ILE A 16 -0.49 42.27 11.71
N GLY A 17 -0.94 41.49 12.70
CA GLY A 17 -1.10 40.04 12.60
C GLY A 17 -2.22 39.62 11.64
N VAL A 18 -3.36 40.33 11.66
CA VAL A 18 -4.48 40.14 10.74
C VAL A 18 -4.12 40.65 9.35
N SER A 19 -3.43 41.80 9.25
CA SER A 19 -2.92 42.30 7.96
C SER A 19 -1.87 41.36 7.39
N GLY A 20 -0.98 40.79 8.23
CA GLY A 20 0.03 39.81 7.86
C GLY A 20 -0.58 38.46 7.46
N ALA A 21 -1.62 38.00 8.15
CA ALA A 21 -2.40 36.82 7.79
C ALA A 21 -3.21 37.02 6.49
N LEU A 22 -3.77 38.22 6.27
CA LEU A 22 -4.38 38.62 4.99
C LEU A 22 -3.32 38.76 3.88
N TRP A 23 -2.08 39.14 4.22
CA TRP A 23 -0.95 39.23 3.29
C TRP A 23 -0.43 37.84 2.90
N TYR A 24 -0.47 36.88 3.82
CA TYR A 24 -0.15 35.46 3.61
C TYR A 24 -1.26 34.73 2.85
N LYS A 25 -2.54 35.14 3.00
CA LYS A 25 -3.68 34.67 2.22
C LYS A 25 -3.80 35.25 0.80
N ASN A 26 -2.87 36.10 0.35
CA ASN A 26 -2.94 36.65 -1.01
C ASN A 26 -2.39 35.67 -2.06
N ASP A 27 -3.20 34.64 -2.33
CA ASP A 27 -3.06 33.49 -3.25
C ASP A 27 -2.47 33.83 -4.63
N ILE A 28 -2.83 35.01 -5.17
CA ILE A 28 -2.45 35.46 -6.53
C ILE A 28 -0.94 35.55 -6.74
N ARG A 29 -0.16 35.92 -5.73
CA ARG A 29 1.30 36.05 -5.88
C ARG A 29 1.97 34.69 -6.02
N ILE A 30 1.52 33.71 -5.23
CA ILE A 30 2.02 32.34 -5.25
C ILE A 30 1.62 31.69 -6.58
N GLU A 31 0.36 31.84 -6.99
CA GLU A 31 -0.14 31.38 -8.30
C GLU A 31 0.71 31.93 -9.46
N LYS A 32 0.98 33.24 -9.47
CA LYS A 32 1.84 33.86 -10.50
C LYS A 32 3.28 33.35 -10.48
N ALA A 33 3.83 33.07 -9.29
CA ALA A 33 5.17 32.50 -9.17
C ALA A 33 5.21 31.07 -9.75
N MET A 34 4.22 30.24 -9.42
CA MET A 34 4.10 28.88 -9.96
C MET A 34 3.94 28.87 -11.49
N ILE A 35 3.12 29.78 -12.04
CA ILE A 35 2.99 29.94 -13.50
C ILE A 35 4.34 30.31 -14.13
N LYS A 36 5.12 31.17 -13.48
CA LYS A 36 6.45 31.59 -13.97
C LYS A 36 7.50 30.48 -13.88
N GLU A 37 7.39 29.57 -12.91
CA GLU A 37 8.26 28.38 -12.85
C GLU A 37 8.01 27.42 -14.01
N ILE A 38 6.74 27.24 -14.39
CA ILE A 38 6.35 26.40 -15.52
C ILE A 38 6.77 27.06 -16.84
N ILE A 39 6.59 28.37 -16.95
CA ILE A 39 6.89 29.14 -18.15
C ILE A 39 8.13 30.02 -17.87
N HIS A 40 9.33 29.45 -18.05
CA HIS A 40 10.60 30.13 -17.73
C HIS A 40 10.76 31.53 -18.38
N ASN A 41 10.22 31.73 -19.58
CA ASN A 41 10.18 33.02 -20.30
C ASN A 41 8.77 33.65 -20.28
N ALA A 42 8.04 33.52 -19.17
CA ALA A 42 6.70 34.08 -19.04
C ALA A 42 6.70 35.59 -19.32
N GLY A 43 5.86 35.99 -20.28
CA GLY A 43 5.50 37.39 -20.48
C GLY A 43 4.71 37.97 -19.29
N THR A 44 4.02 39.09 -19.50
CA THR A 44 3.18 39.68 -18.43
C THR A 44 2.02 38.75 -18.07
N ILE A 45 1.98 38.28 -16.81
CA ILE A 45 0.89 37.45 -16.27
C ILE A 45 -0.24 38.35 -15.72
N LYS A 46 -1.40 38.33 -16.37
CA LYS A 46 -2.58 39.12 -16.02
C LYS A 46 -3.73 38.22 -15.58
N LEU A 47 -4.36 38.55 -14.44
CA LEU A 47 -5.59 37.90 -14.00
C LEU A 47 -6.76 38.46 -14.82
N MET A 48 -7.54 37.57 -15.44
CA MET A 48 -8.77 37.91 -16.16
C MET A 48 -9.93 37.93 -15.17
N LYS A 49 -10.13 39.07 -14.49
CA LYS A 49 -11.10 39.20 -13.40
C LYS A 49 -12.55 38.90 -13.78
N ASP A 50 -12.88 39.08 -15.05
CA ASP A 50 -14.26 38.89 -15.54
C ASP A 50 -14.50 37.47 -16.07
N ALA A 51 -13.45 36.68 -16.31
CA ALA A 51 -13.58 35.35 -16.92
C ALA A 51 -14.31 34.36 -16.01
N SER A 52 -14.05 34.39 -14.69
CA SER A 52 -14.75 33.53 -13.72
C SER A 52 -16.19 33.98 -13.41
N ASN A 53 -16.55 35.21 -13.82
CA ASN A 53 -17.91 35.76 -13.67
C ASN A 53 -18.70 35.72 -14.97
N ASP A 54 -18.09 35.28 -16.07
CA ASP A 54 -18.76 35.04 -17.33
C ASP A 54 -19.79 33.90 -17.14
N THR A 55 -21.01 34.10 -17.65
CA THR A 55 -22.11 33.16 -17.44
C THR A 55 -21.85 31.81 -18.08
N VAL A 56 -21.19 31.77 -19.25
CA VAL A 56 -20.86 30.51 -19.92
C VAL A 56 -19.82 29.74 -19.11
N ILE A 57 -18.78 30.42 -18.62
CA ILE A 57 -17.76 29.78 -17.76
C ILE A 57 -18.40 29.28 -16.46
N LYS A 58 -19.21 30.10 -15.80
CA LYS A 58 -19.80 29.76 -14.51
C LYS A 58 -20.78 28.58 -14.60
N ASP A 59 -21.61 28.57 -15.63
CA ASP A 59 -22.67 27.57 -15.76
C ASP A 59 -22.15 26.25 -16.35
N ASN A 60 -21.22 26.31 -17.32
CA ASN A 60 -20.70 25.11 -17.98
C ASN A 60 -19.42 24.56 -17.35
N PHE A 61 -18.60 25.41 -16.73
CA PHE A 61 -17.30 25.02 -16.17
C PHE A 61 -17.12 25.53 -14.72
N PRO A 62 -18.03 25.14 -13.80
CA PRO A 62 -18.07 25.65 -12.42
C PRO A 62 -16.82 25.36 -11.59
N ALA A 63 -15.90 24.51 -12.07
CA ALA A 63 -14.61 24.27 -11.42
C ALA A 63 -13.65 25.47 -11.56
N ILE A 64 -13.85 26.37 -12.53
CA ILE A 64 -12.92 27.48 -12.82
C ILE A 64 -13.02 28.56 -11.73
N GLU A 65 -11.99 28.65 -10.88
CA GLU A 65 -11.88 29.72 -9.88
C GLU A 65 -11.27 30.99 -10.47
N LYS A 66 -10.18 30.85 -11.22
CA LYS A 66 -9.40 31.97 -11.77
C LYS A 66 -8.80 31.64 -13.13
N VAL A 67 -8.70 32.65 -13.97
CA VAL A 67 -8.05 32.56 -15.28
C VAL A 67 -6.96 33.61 -15.41
N TYR A 68 -5.79 33.19 -15.86
CA TYR A 68 -4.63 34.03 -16.11
C TYR A 68 -4.26 33.99 -17.59
N SER A 69 -3.99 35.14 -18.19
CA SER A 69 -3.32 35.23 -19.49
C SER A 69 -1.84 35.53 -19.32
N VAL A 70 -1.00 34.84 -20.10
CA VAL A 70 0.45 35.03 -20.13
C VAL A 70 0.83 35.57 -21.51
N GLY A 71 0.63 36.86 -21.69
CA GLY A 71 0.61 37.48 -23.03
C GLY A 71 -0.44 36.81 -23.92
N ASN A 72 -0.08 36.51 -25.17
CA ASN A 72 -0.90 35.69 -26.08
C ASN A 72 -0.45 34.22 -26.15
N SER A 73 0.60 33.85 -25.41
CA SER A 73 1.27 32.56 -25.57
C SER A 73 0.59 31.40 -24.82
N HIS A 74 0.10 31.68 -23.62
CA HIS A 74 -0.45 30.68 -22.72
C HIS A 74 -1.62 31.24 -21.92
N MET A 75 -2.49 30.34 -21.47
CA MET A 75 -3.47 30.60 -20.42
C MET A 75 -3.21 29.66 -19.24
N ALA A 76 -3.52 30.11 -18.04
CA ALA A 76 -3.42 29.30 -16.83
C ALA A 76 -4.70 29.40 -16.01
N PHE A 77 -5.17 28.26 -15.52
CA PHE A 77 -6.45 28.10 -14.85
C PHE A 77 -6.22 27.55 -13.45
N ILE A 78 -6.86 28.19 -12.47
CA ILE A 78 -7.02 27.63 -11.14
C ILE A 78 -8.38 26.98 -11.12
N VAL A 79 -8.39 25.67 -10.91
CA VAL A 79 -9.59 24.83 -10.95
C VAL A 79 -9.75 24.06 -9.65
N SER A 80 -10.99 23.96 -9.18
CA SER A 80 -11.34 23.24 -7.96
C SER A 80 -12.57 22.37 -8.17
N GLY A 81 -12.41 21.09 -7.88
CA GLY A 81 -13.46 20.08 -8.02
C GLY A 81 -13.56 19.27 -6.73
N THR A 82 -14.73 18.68 -6.49
CA THR A 82 -15.03 17.88 -5.30
C THR A 82 -14.78 16.40 -5.62
N GLY A 83 -13.82 15.81 -4.92
CA GLY A 83 -13.51 14.37 -4.94
C GLY A 83 -14.34 13.59 -3.91
N TYR A 84 -13.79 12.48 -3.38
CA TYR A 84 -14.49 11.57 -2.47
C TYR A 84 -14.72 12.12 -1.04
N GLU A 85 -13.77 12.86 -0.49
CA GLU A 85 -13.88 13.41 0.88
C GLU A 85 -13.68 14.92 0.93
N GLY A 86 -13.13 15.51 -0.14
CA GLY A 86 -12.87 16.94 -0.16
C GLY A 86 -12.44 17.48 -1.51
N ILE A 87 -11.94 18.72 -1.48
CA ILE A 87 -11.65 19.51 -2.68
C ILE A 87 -10.28 19.14 -3.23
N ILE A 88 -10.21 18.99 -4.54
CA ILE A 88 -8.96 18.90 -5.31
C ILE A 88 -8.81 20.20 -6.07
N LYS A 89 -7.78 20.98 -5.74
CA LYS A 89 -7.45 22.26 -6.37
C LYS A 89 -6.19 22.10 -7.21
N MET A 90 -6.24 22.58 -8.45
CA MET A 90 -5.17 22.37 -9.44
C MET A 90 -4.87 23.66 -10.21
N LEU A 91 -3.62 23.75 -10.67
CA LEU A 91 -3.17 24.72 -11.68
C LEU A 91 -3.01 23.98 -13.00
N VAL A 92 -3.76 24.41 -14.02
CA VAL A 92 -3.66 23.88 -15.39
C VAL A 92 -3.14 24.97 -16.30
N VAL A 93 -2.02 24.72 -16.98
CA VAL A 93 -1.40 25.67 -17.92
C VAL A 93 -1.50 25.09 -19.31
N VAL A 94 -1.96 25.90 -20.27
CA VAL A 94 -2.14 25.51 -21.67
C VAL A 94 -1.38 26.45 -22.60
N SER A 95 -0.83 25.90 -23.68
CA SER A 95 -0.20 26.65 -24.76
C SER A 95 -1.23 26.98 -25.83
N ASN A 96 -1.39 28.27 -26.10
CA ASN A 96 -2.32 28.76 -27.11
C ASN A 96 -1.81 28.48 -28.53
N GLU A 97 -0.49 28.54 -28.73
CA GLU A 97 0.15 28.32 -30.03
C GLU A 97 0.16 26.83 -30.41
N MET A 98 0.50 25.96 -29.46
CA MET A 98 0.54 24.52 -29.70
C MET A 98 -0.82 23.83 -29.55
N GLU A 99 -1.81 24.54 -29.00
CA GLU A 99 -3.15 24.03 -28.66
C GLU A 99 -3.08 22.75 -27.80
N LYS A 100 -2.20 22.79 -26.79
CA LYS A 100 -1.88 21.66 -25.92
C LYS A 100 -1.76 22.06 -24.46
N ILE A 101 -2.00 21.10 -23.57
CA ILE A 101 -1.68 21.25 -22.16
C ILE A 101 -0.16 21.35 -22.00
N ALA A 102 0.31 22.41 -21.36
CA ALA A 102 1.71 22.65 -21.08
C ALA A 102 2.15 22.01 -19.75
N ALA A 103 1.32 22.13 -18.72
CA ALA A 103 1.57 21.52 -17.42
C ALA A 103 0.30 21.45 -16.57
N VAL A 104 0.26 20.47 -15.66
CA VAL A 104 -0.72 20.37 -14.58
C VAL A 104 0.02 20.27 -13.25
N ARG A 105 -0.46 20.97 -12.22
CA ARG A 105 0.04 20.85 -10.84
C ARG A 105 -1.12 20.74 -9.87
N ILE A 106 -1.00 19.86 -8.88
CA ILE A 106 -1.92 19.81 -7.74
C ILE A 106 -1.49 20.86 -6.73
N LEU A 107 -2.43 21.72 -6.33
CA LEU A 107 -2.22 22.78 -5.33
C LEU A 107 -2.72 22.35 -3.96
N GLU A 108 -3.88 21.69 -3.93
CA GLU A 108 -4.50 21.15 -2.74
C GLU A 108 -5.17 19.83 -3.11
N GLN A 109 -5.07 18.86 -2.21
CA GLN A 109 -5.81 17.61 -2.29
C GLN A 109 -6.32 17.37 -0.88
N GLY A 110 -7.60 17.68 -0.68
CA GLY A 110 -8.34 17.46 0.56
C GLY A 110 -9.19 16.19 0.52
N ASP A 111 -8.95 15.33 -0.47
CA ASP A 111 -9.64 14.05 -0.65
C ASP A 111 -9.01 12.95 0.26
N THR A 112 -9.46 11.69 0.20
CA THR A 112 -9.09 10.64 1.17
C THR A 112 -7.58 10.55 1.43
N PRO A 113 -7.10 10.88 2.66
CA PRO A 113 -5.68 10.86 2.99
C PRO A 113 -5.13 9.43 2.83
N LEU A 114 -4.04 9.27 2.06
CA LEU A 114 -3.35 8.02 1.65
C LEU A 114 -3.66 7.43 0.26
N TYR A 115 -4.90 7.51 -0.25
CA TYR A 115 -5.25 6.93 -1.59
C TYR A 115 -5.06 7.92 -2.73
N ALA A 116 -5.48 9.15 -2.45
CA ALA A 116 -5.52 10.22 -3.42
C ALA A 116 -4.18 10.94 -3.58
N ASP A 117 -3.19 10.66 -2.72
CA ASP A 117 -1.86 11.29 -2.80
C ASP A 117 -1.14 10.99 -4.12
N GLY A 118 -1.44 9.85 -4.75
CA GLY A 118 -0.90 9.51 -6.07
C GLY A 118 -1.17 10.57 -7.14
N ILE A 119 -2.21 11.41 -6.99
CA ILE A 119 -2.47 12.49 -7.94
C ILE A 119 -1.45 13.63 -7.83
N LYS A 120 -0.76 13.78 -6.69
CA LYS A 120 0.27 14.81 -6.45
C LYS A 120 1.59 14.46 -7.14
N GLU A 121 1.79 13.20 -7.47
CA GLU A 121 3.03 12.69 -8.01
C GLU A 121 3.21 13.07 -9.49
N PHE A 122 4.46 13.32 -9.89
CA PHE A 122 4.79 13.70 -11.26
C PHE A 122 4.34 12.67 -12.29
N TRP A 123 4.41 11.37 -11.96
CA TRP A 123 3.99 10.31 -12.88
C TRP A 123 2.51 10.40 -13.26
N PHE A 124 1.66 11.00 -12.43
CA PHE A 124 0.25 11.22 -12.74
C PHE A 124 0.06 12.56 -13.45
N THR A 125 0.61 13.65 -12.92
CA THR A 125 0.44 14.99 -13.52
C THR A 125 1.08 15.11 -14.90
N ASP A 126 2.16 14.39 -15.16
CA ASP A 126 2.85 14.43 -16.45
C ASP A 126 2.08 13.73 -17.56
N ARG A 127 1.08 12.89 -17.22
CA ARG A 127 0.20 12.26 -18.21
C ARG A 127 -0.65 13.27 -18.96
N PHE A 128 -0.89 14.44 -18.38
CA PHE A 128 -1.65 15.51 -19.03
C PHE A 128 -0.81 16.31 -20.03
N ASN A 129 0.52 16.24 -19.95
CA ASN A 129 1.39 17.10 -20.75
C ASN A 129 1.28 16.78 -22.25
N SER A 130 1.31 17.83 -23.08
CA SER A 130 1.27 17.74 -24.54
C SER A 130 0.01 17.11 -25.16
N ILE A 131 -1.05 16.86 -24.37
CA ILE A 131 -2.34 16.45 -24.91
C ILE A 131 -3.06 17.66 -25.53
N GLY A 132 -3.71 17.44 -26.67
CA GLY A 132 -4.44 18.46 -27.42
C GLY A 132 -5.69 18.96 -26.70
N LEU A 133 -6.11 20.18 -27.01
CA LEU A 133 -7.24 20.86 -26.37
C LEU A 133 -8.57 20.75 -27.15
N THR A 134 -8.61 19.97 -28.23
CA THR A 134 -9.77 19.87 -29.13
C THR A 134 -10.83 18.86 -28.69
N GLU A 135 -10.48 17.95 -27.78
CA GLU A 135 -11.39 16.96 -27.21
C GLU A 135 -11.18 16.83 -25.70
N TYR A 136 -12.17 16.31 -25.00
CA TYR A 136 -12.03 16.02 -23.57
C TYR A 136 -11.23 14.75 -23.32
N LEU A 137 -10.55 14.78 -22.18
CA LEU A 137 -9.79 13.67 -21.65
C LEU A 137 -10.72 12.61 -21.06
N ASN A 138 -10.35 11.35 -21.21
CA ASN A 138 -11.12 10.19 -20.76
C ASN A 138 -10.33 9.43 -19.68
N ARG A 139 -11.00 9.02 -18.61
CA ARG A 139 -10.36 8.18 -17.58
C ARG A 139 -10.32 6.73 -18.07
N VAL A 140 -9.15 6.10 -17.97
CA VAL A 140 -8.97 4.67 -18.22
C VAL A 140 -8.30 3.97 -17.03
N VAL A 141 -8.45 2.66 -16.94
CA VAL A 141 -7.98 1.89 -15.76
C VAL A 141 -6.51 1.49 -15.87
N LEU A 142 -6.03 1.08 -17.04
CA LEU A 142 -4.68 0.54 -17.21
C LEU A 142 -3.99 1.10 -18.46
N ASP A 143 -4.55 0.86 -19.65
CA ASP A 143 -3.88 1.19 -20.91
C ASP A 143 -4.60 2.31 -21.68
N PRO A 144 -3.90 3.41 -22.03
CA PRO A 144 -4.46 4.44 -22.89
C PRO A 144 -4.56 3.92 -24.32
N LYS A 145 -5.77 3.94 -24.90
CA LYS A 145 -6.02 3.58 -26.30
C LYS A 145 -5.96 4.80 -27.22
N LYS A 146 -6.23 5.98 -26.66
CA LYS A 146 -6.19 7.27 -27.33
C LYS A 146 -5.24 8.22 -26.59
N PRO A 147 -4.69 9.24 -27.28
CA PRO A 147 -3.92 10.29 -26.62
C PRO A 147 -4.68 11.05 -25.52
N SER A 148 -6.02 11.11 -25.61
CA SER A 148 -6.90 11.70 -24.60
C SER A 148 -7.19 10.78 -23.41
N ASP A 149 -6.72 9.53 -23.42
CA ASP A 149 -6.94 8.60 -22.31
C ASP A 149 -5.91 8.84 -21.19
N ILE A 150 -6.40 9.15 -19.99
CA ILE A 150 -5.62 9.32 -18.77
C ILE A 150 -5.83 8.12 -17.87
N VAL A 151 -4.74 7.39 -17.59
CA VAL A 151 -4.75 6.27 -16.65
C VAL A 151 -4.96 6.79 -15.24
N GLN A 152 -5.95 6.22 -14.54
CA GLN A 152 -6.26 6.58 -13.16
C GLN A 152 -5.18 6.15 -12.16
N VAL A 153 -5.21 6.75 -10.98
CA VAL A 153 -4.53 6.19 -9.80
C VAL A 153 -5.31 4.97 -9.32
N THR A 154 -4.64 3.83 -9.22
CA THR A 154 -5.22 2.58 -8.70
C THR A 154 -5.76 2.79 -7.29
N GLY A 155 -7.01 2.39 -7.06
CA GLY A 155 -7.68 2.57 -5.76
C GLY A 155 -8.21 3.97 -5.49
N ALA A 156 -8.04 4.94 -6.42
CA ALA A 156 -8.53 6.31 -6.28
C ALA A 156 -9.28 6.76 -7.54
N SER A 157 -10.27 5.95 -7.98
CA SER A 157 -11.05 6.18 -9.21
C SER A 157 -11.80 7.52 -9.19
N ILE A 158 -12.44 7.84 -8.06
CA ILE A 158 -13.24 9.06 -7.85
C ILE A 158 -12.34 10.30 -7.84
N THR A 159 -11.24 10.25 -7.08
CA THR A 159 -10.22 11.29 -7.04
C THR A 159 -9.61 11.54 -8.41
N SER A 160 -9.26 10.47 -9.13
CA SER A 160 -8.70 10.56 -10.48
C SER A 160 -9.67 11.21 -11.46
N GLN A 161 -10.97 10.88 -11.34
CA GLN A 161 -12.01 11.50 -12.15
C GLN A 161 -12.20 12.97 -11.82
N ALA A 162 -12.15 13.35 -10.53
CA ALA A 162 -12.27 14.75 -10.13
C ALA A 162 -11.09 15.60 -10.65
N ALA A 163 -9.87 15.05 -10.61
CA ALA A 163 -8.71 15.68 -11.24
C ALA A 163 -8.86 15.81 -12.77
N LEU A 164 -9.42 14.79 -13.43
CA LEU A 164 -9.69 14.81 -14.86
C LEU A 164 -10.75 15.86 -15.23
N ASN A 165 -11.86 15.93 -14.48
CA ASN A 165 -12.92 16.92 -14.67
C ASN A 165 -12.37 18.34 -14.55
N ASN A 166 -11.52 18.60 -13.55
CA ASN A 166 -10.84 19.88 -13.40
C ASN A 166 -10.02 20.29 -14.64
N VAL A 167 -9.28 19.35 -15.23
CA VAL A 167 -8.52 19.60 -16.47
C VAL A 167 -9.47 19.82 -17.66
N ASN A 168 -10.52 19.01 -17.78
CA ASN A 168 -11.53 19.17 -18.83
C ASN A 168 -12.27 20.52 -18.72
N SER A 169 -12.58 21.00 -17.51
CA SER A 169 -13.13 22.34 -17.31
C SER A 169 -12.17 23.44 -17.82
N ALA A 170 -10.86 23.28 -17.61
CA ALA A 170 -9.86 24.21 -18.16
C ALA A 170 -9.79 24.15 -19.70
N ILE A 171 -9.89 22.96 -20.29
CA ILE A 171 -9.98 22.78 -21.75
C ILE A 171 -11.23 23.48 -22.31
N GLY A 172 -12.39 23.26 -21.70
CA GLY A 172 -13.65 23.89 -22.10
C GLY A 172 -13.61 25.41 -22.00
N ALA A 173 -13.10 25.92 -20.87
CA ALA A 173 -12.92 27.35 -20.66
C ALA A 173 -11.92 27.97 -21.65
N TRP A 174 -10.83 27.27 -22.00
CA TRP A 174 -9.88 27.74 -23.01
C TRP A 174 -10.52 27.82 -24.39
N ASN A 175 -11.26 26.80 -24.83
CA ASN A 175 -11.96 26.82 -26.12
C ASN A 175 -12.95 27.98 -26.19
N TYR A 176 -13.71 28.23 -25.12
CA TYR A 176 -14.62 29.37 -25.09
C TYR A 176 -13.89 30.71 -25.14
N LEU A 177 -12.88 30.92 -24.29
CA LEU A 177 -12.20 32.21 -24.15
C LEU A 177 -11.24 32.54 -25.30
N PHE A 178 -10.62 31.52 -25.90
CA PHE A 178 -9.57 31.70 -26.92
C PHE A 178 -10.05 31.38 -28.34
N LYS A 179 -10.87 30.32 -28.51
CA LYS A 179 -11.41 29.90 -29.82
C LYS A 179 -12.82 30.42 -30.09
N ASN A 180 -13.52 30.92 -29.07
CA ASN A 180 -14.94 31.27 -29.14
C ASN A 180 -15.81 30.06 -29.55
N GLU A 181 -15.42 28.87 -29.05
CA GLU A 181 -16.11 27.60 -29.25
C GLU A 181 -16.63 27.08 -27.90
N THR A 182 -17.91 26.72 -27.84
CA THR A 182 -18.51 26.19 -26.61
C THR A 182 -18.47 24.66 -26.65
N MET A 183 -17.80 24.06 -25.66
CA MET A 183 -17.81 22.62 -25.42
C MET A 183 -18.91 22.22 -24.43
N ASP A 184 -19.19 20.91 -24.34
CA ASP A 184 -20.17 20.37 -23.39
C ASP A 184 -19.80 20.71 -21.92
N PRO A 185 -20.79 20.95 -21.04
CA PRO A 185 -20.52 21.25 -19.63
C PRO A 185 -19.74 20.16 -18.89
N VAL A 186 -18.93 20.57 -17.92
CA VAL A 186 -18.16 19.68 -17.03
C VAL A 186 -18.41 20.05 -15.58
N ASP A 187 -19.04 19.13 -14.85
CA ASP A 187 -19.34 19.31 -13.43
C ASP A 187 -18.08 19.37 -12.56
N ASN A 188 -18.13 20.18 -11.50
CA ASN A 188 -17.08 20.27 -10.48
C ASN A 188 -17.29 19.32 -9.29
N PHE A 189 -18.16 18.32 -9.44
CA PHE A 189 -18.39 17.26 -8.46
C PHE A 189 -18.56 15.92 -9.19
N ILE A 190 -18.40 14.83 -8.45
CA ILE A 190 -18.61 13.48 -9.00
C ILE A 190 -20.07 13.07 -8.77
N SER A 191 -20.74 12.61 -9.83
CA SER A 191 -22.13 12.15 -9.81
C SER A 191 -22.34 11.01 -8.80
N GLN A 192 -23.40 11.03 -8.00
CA GLN A 192 -23.69 9.98 -7.00
C GLN A 192 -23.65 8.55 -7.56
N GLU A 193 -24.05 8.35 -8.82
CA GLU A 193 -23.97 7.07 -9.52
C GLU A 193 -22.54 6.50 -9.55
N MET A 194 -21.54 7.36 -9.80
CA MET A 194 -20.13 6.96 -9.81
C MET A 194 -19.60 6.61 -8.41
N TRP A 195 -20.10 7.29 -7.37
CA TRP A 195 -19.77 6.96 -5.98
C TRP A 195 -20.31 5.61 -5.59
N GLN A 196 -21.59 5.37 -5.87
CA GLN A 196 -22.24 4.09 -5.61
C GLN A 196 -21.53 2.97 -6.38
N LYS A 197 -21.14 3.22 -7.63
CA LYS A 197 -20.41 2.25 -8.43
C LYS A 197 -19.04 1.91 -7.87
N ASP A 198 -18.29 2.84 -7.29
CA ASP A 198 -16.95 2.55 -6.72
C ASP A 198 -17.03 1.97 -5.30
N GLU A 199 -17.99 2.42 -4.47
CA GLU A 199 -18.22 1.88 -3.13
C GLU A 199 -18.77 0.44 -3.17
N ASN A 200 -19.63 0.14 -4.15
CA ASN A 200 -20.28 -1.15 -4.31
C ASN A 200 -19.65 -2.00 -5.42
N SER A 201 -18.37 -1.78 -5.77
CA SER A 201 -17.67 -2.68 -6.70
C SER A 201 -16.22 -2.94 -6.33
N PHE A 202 -15.72 -4.08 -6.79
CA PHE A 202 -14.32 -4.47 -6.72
C PHE A 202 -13.87 -5.06 -8.06
N GLN A 203 -12.56 -5.13 -8.27
CA GLN A 203 -11.97 -5.67 -9.48
C GLN A 203 -11.33 -7.04 -9.21
N ILE A 204 -11.55 -8.01 -10.09
CA ILE A 204 -10.78 -9.24 -10.14
C ILE A 204 -9.84 -9.14 -11.35
N VAL A 205 -8.55 -9.36 -11.15
CA VAL A 205 -7.50 -9.24 -12.16
C VAL A 205 -6.75 -10.56 -12.27
N TRP A 206 -6.44 -10.98 -13.49
CA TRP A 206 -5.63 -12.16 -13.78
C TRP A 206 -4.69 -11.87 -14.96
N PRO A 207 -3.74 -12.77 -15.30
CA PRO A 207 -2.71 -12.48 -16.30
C PRO A 207 -3.24 -12.05 -17.66
N GLU A 208 -2.33 -11.49 -18.47
CA GLU A 208 -2.63 -10.92 -19.80
C GLU A 208 -3.51 -9.66 -19.74
N ASN A 209 -3.38 -8.87 -18.68
CA ASN A 209 -4.14 -7.64 -18.43
C ASN A 209 -5.66 -7.85 -18.46
N LYS A 210 -6.10 -9.08 -18.16
CA LYS A 210 -7.52 -9.40 -18.10
C LYS A 210 -8.04 -9.04 -16.73
N SER A 211 -9.23 -8.44 -16.73
CA SER A 211 -9.91 -8.13 -15.49
C SER A 211 -11.40 -8.10 -15.70
N MET A 212 -12.12 -8.25 -14.60
CA MET A 212 -13.54 -8.03 -14.52
C MET A 212 -13.84 -7.16 -13.31
N ARG A 213 -14.88 -6.35 -13.41
CA ARG A 213 -15.42 -5.61 -12.27
C ARG A 213 -16.70 -6.30 -11.84
N ILE A 214 -16.83 -6.53 -10.54
CA ILE A 214 -18.00 -7.11 -9.89
C ILE A 214 -18.62 -6.02 -9.03
N THR A 215 -19.91 -5.81 -9.18
CA THR A 215 -20.73 -4.96 -8.32
C THR A 215 -21.44 -5.80 -7.25
N VAL A 216 -21.94 -5.17 -6.19
CA VAL A 216 -22.79 -5.85 -5.20
C VAL A 216 -24.05 -6.42 -5.84
N ASP A 217 -24.64 -5.72 -6.81
CA ASP A 217 -25.82 -6.18 -7.55
C ASP A 217 -25.52 -7.45 -8.37
N ASP A 218 -24.33 -7.53 -8.98
CA ASP A 218 -23.91 -8.74 -9.72
C ASP A 218 -23.85 -9.97 -8.81
N LEU A 219 -23.60 -9.79 -7.51
CA LEU A 219 -23.54 -10.89 -6.54
C LEU A 219 -24.91 -11.55 -6.31
N GLU A 220 -26.02 -10.83 -6.55
CA GLU A 220 -27.37 -11.39 -6.44
C GLU A 220 -27.65 -12.50 -7.46
N GLU A 221 -26.88 -12.55 -8.56
CA GLU A 221 -26.99 -13.61 -9.56
C GLU A 221 -26.38 -14.95 -9.13
N TYR A 222 -25.72 -14.98 -7.97
CA TYR A 222 -25.04 -16.16 -7.45
C TYR A 222 -25.77 -16.73 -6.23
N THR A 223 -25.57 -18.02 -5.97
CA THR A 223 -26.13 -18.66 -4.78
C THR A 223 -25.33 -18.23 -3.56
N ASN A 224 -26.01 -17.64 -2.58
CA ASN A 224 -25.39 -17.32 -1.31
C ASN A 224 -25.14 -18.60 -0.50
N VAL A 225 -23.97 -18.64 0.14
CA VAL A 225 -23.68 -19.54 1.26
C VAL A 225 -23.91 -18.80 2.57
N ASN A 226 -24.34 -19.55 3.59
CA ASN A 226 -24.44 -19.07 4.95
C ASN A 226 -23.60 -19.99 5.83
N THR A 227 -22.54 -19.44 6.42
CA THR A 227 -21.51 -20.20 7.13
C THR A 227 -21.32 -19.67 8.55
N GLU A 228 -21.51 -20.53 9.53
CA GLU A 228 -21.10 -20.29 10.91
C GLU A 228 -19.61 -20.63 11.04
N THR A 229 -18.84 -19.73 11.64
CA THR A 229 -17.40 -19.91 11.81
C THR A 229 -16.88 -19.04 12.96
N ILE A 230 -15.59 -19.18 13.28
CA ILE A 230 -14.94 -18.49 14.40
C ILE A 230 -13.87 -17.55 13.83
N LEU A 231 -14.04 -16.25 14.06
CA LEU A 231 -13.00 -15.26 13.79
C LEU A 231 -11.95 -15.34 14.91
N ALA A 232 -10.81 -15.96 14.62
CA ALA A 232 -9.64 -15.94 15.49
C ALA A 232 -8.80 -14.69 15.22
N LYS A 233 -8.71 -13.79 16.21
CA LYS A 233 -7.90 -12.57 16.14
C LYS A 233 -6.49 -12.82 16.71
N THR A 234 -5.50 -12.08 16.21
CA THR A 234 -4.07 -12.12 16.64
C THR A 234 -3.82 -11.57 18.05
N ASN A 235 -4.88 -11.26 18.80
CA ASN A 235 -4.83 -10.91 20.22
C ASN A 235 -5.43 -12.03 21.10
N GLY A 236 -5.67 -13.22 20.54
CA GLY A 236 -6.27 -14.36 21.22
C GLY A 236 -7.78 -14.31 21.34
N VAL A 237 -8.44 -13.20 20.95
CA VAL A 237 -9.91 -13.10 20.98
C VAL A 237 -10.50 -14.00 19.89
N ARG A 238 -11.48 -14.82 20.29
CA ARG A 238 -12.27 -15.66 19.38
C ARG A 238 -13.73 -15.19 19.39
N GLU A 239 -14.25 -14.90 18.22
CA GLU A 239 -15.62 -14.42 18.04
C GLU A 239 -16.39 -15.36 17.13
N ASN A 240 -17.51 -15.88 17.61
CA ASN A 240 -18.43 -16.61 16.74
C ASN A 240 -19.09 -15.63 15.79
N ILE A 241 -19.15 -16.02 14.53
CA ILE A 241 -19.77 -15.22 13.50
C ILE A 241 -20.58 -16.08 12.55
N THR A 242 -21.51 -15.44 11.86
CA THR A 242 -22.26 -16.02 10.74
C THR A 242 -22.03 -15.16 9.51
N ALA A 243 -21.35 -15.68 8.51
CA ALA A 243 -21.07 -14.98 7.26
C ALA A 243 -22.05 -15.43 6.17
N THR A 244 -22.64 -14.47 5.47
CA THR A 244 -23.50 -14.73 4.30
C THR A 244 -23.02 -13.95 3.09
N GLY A 245 -22.80 -14.66 2.00
CA GLY A 245 -22.30 -14.11 0.73
C GLY A 245 -22.00 -15.18 -0.30
N VAL A 246 -21.21 -14.82 -1.31
CA VAL A 246 -20.96 -15.66 -2.50
C VAL A 246 -19.58 -16.29 -2.44
N LEU A 247 -19.42 -17.53 -2.91
CA LEU A 247 -18.10 -18.14 -3.05
C LEU A 247 -17.34 -17.54 -4.23
N LEU A 248 -16.09 -17.09 -4.01
CA LEU A 248 -15.23 -16.55 -5.06
C LEU A 248 -15.07 -17.53 -6.24
N LYS A 249 -14.97 -18.83 -5.94
CA LYS A 249 -14.86 -19.89 -6.96
C LYS A 249 -16.06 -19.93 -7.93
N ASP A 250 -17.27 -19.61 -7.46
CA ASP A 250 -18.47 -19.63 -8.29
C ASP A 250 -18.53 -18.42 -9.23
N ILE A 251 -18.07 -17.26 -8.75
CA ILE A 251 -17.89 -16.04 -9.57
C ILE A 251 -16.90 -16.31 -10.71
N LEU A 252 -15.75 -16.89 -10.38
CA LEU A 252 -14.71 -17.21 -11.35
C LEU A 252 -15.17 -18.28 -12.34
N LYS A 253 -15.82 -19.34 -11.86
CA LYS A 253 -16.31 -20.45 -12.70
C LYS A 253 -17.33 -19.98 -13.75
N LYS A 254 -18.24 -19.05 -13.41
CA LYS A 254 -19.20 -18.48 -14.38
C LYS A 254 -18.49 -17.73 -15.52
N ASN A 255 -17.25 -17.30 -15.31
CA ASN A 255 -16.40 -16.61 -16.29
C ASN A 255 -15.34 -17.54 -16.92
N ASN A 256 -15.53 -18.86 -16.80
CA ASN A 256 -14.60 -19.88 -17.30
C ASN A 256 -13.19 -19.80 -16.70
N ILE A 257 -13.08 -19.35 -15.45
CA ILE A 257 -11.84 -19.30 -14.69
C ILE A 257 -11.89 -20.34 -13.58
N ASP A 258 -10.93 -21.27 -13.58
CA ASP A 258 -10.72 -22.18 -12.46
C ASP A 258 -9.73 -21.55 -11.47
N VAL A 259 -10.20 -21.25 -10.25
CA VAL A 259 -9.37 -20.63 -9.22
C VAL A 259 -8.21 -21.53 -8.78
N ASN A 260 -8.35 -22.86 -8.89
CA ASN A 260 -7.32 -23.81 -8.51
C ASN A 260 -6.16 -23.88 -9.51
N ALA A 261 -6.32 -23.25 -10.68
CA ALA A 261 -5.23 -23.10 -11.65
C ALA A 261 -4.21 -22.01 -11.26
N TYR A 262 -4.44 -21.29 -10.15
CA TYR A 262 -3.60 -20.21 -9.67
C TYR A 262 -2.84 -20.63 -8.40
N GLU A 263 -1.64 -20.10 -8.24
CA GLU A 263 -0.75 -20.43 -7.12
C GLU A 263 -0.97 -19.54 -5.89
N ALA A 264 -1.57 -18.35 -6.08
CA ALA A 264 -1.98 -17.48 -4.97
C ALA A 264 -3.08 -16.50 -5.39
N LEU A 265 -3.77 -15.94 -4.38
CA LEU A 265 -4.67 -14.80 -4.53
C LEU A 265 -4.17 -13.62 -3.71
N GLY A 266 -4.04 -12.45 -4.30
CA GLY A 266 -3.80 -11.19 -3.57
C GLY A 266 -5.10 -10.46 -3.35
N ILE A 267 -5.46 -10.14 -2.11
CA ILE A 267 -6.68 -9.43 -1.78
C ILE A 267 -6.32 -8.09 -1.15
N THR A 268 -6.80 -7.02 -1.77
CA THR A 268 -6.52 -5.65 -1.35
C THR A 268 -7.81 -4.96 -0.88
N GLY A 269 -7.81 -4.54 0.37
CA GLY A 269 -8.84 -3.67 0.94
C GLY A 269 -8.64 -2.21 0.52
N ARG A 270 -9.73 -1.44 0.56
CA ARG A 270 -9.68 0.02 0.40
C ARG A 270 -8.84 0.66 1.48
N ASP A 271 -8.52 -0.01 2.58
CA ASP A 271 -7.60 0.51 3.61
C ASP A 271 -6.11 0.24 3.29
N ASN A 272 -5.77 -0.14 2.05
CA ASN A 272 -4.45 -0.65 1.64
C ASN A 272 -4.02 -1.92 2.38
N TYR A 273 -4.90 -2.53 3.18
CA TYR A 273 -4.61 -3.82 3.75
C TYR A 273 -4.50 -4.83 2.62
N TYR A 274 -3.40 -5.55 2.62
CA TYR A 274 -3.14 -6.62 1.69
C TYR A 274 -3.06 -7.92 2.47
N SER A 275 -3.71 -8.94 1.94
CA SER A 275 -3.56 -10.30 2.41
C SER A 275 -3.46 -11.22 1.22
N MET A 276 -2.50 -12.13 1.29
CA MET A 276 -2.27 -13.09 0.25
C MET A 276 -2.72 -14.48 0.69
N ILE A 277 -3.55 -15.10 -0.12
CA ILE A 277 -4.09 -16.43 0.10
C ILE A 277 -3.23 -17.43 -0.68
N SER A 278 -2.66 -18.41 0.03
CA SER A 278 -1.81 -19.45 -0.55
C SER A 278 -2.62 -20.48 -1.34
N LYS A 279 -1.95 -21.24 -2.21
CA LYS A 279 -2.53 -22.38 -2.92
C LYS A 279 -3.25 -23.37 -2.02
N ASP A 280 -2.66 -23.71 -0.87
CA ASP A 280 -3.26 -24.63 0.09
C ASP A 280 -4.63 -24.12 0.58
N ILE A 281 -4.73 -22.84 0.93
CA ILE A 281 -6.01 -22.24 1.34
C ILE A 281 -7.00 -22.21 0.16
N ILE A 282 -6.53 -21.89 -1.06
CA ILE A 282 -7.39 -21.87 -2.26
C ILE A 282 -8.02 -23.25 -2.52
N GLU A 283 -7.24 -24.32 -2.38
CA GLU A 283 -7.67 -25.69 -2.66
C GLU A 283 -8.53 -26.28 -1.53
N ASN A 284 -8.25 -25.90 -0.27
CA ASN A 284 -8.79 -26.56 0.91
C ASN A 284 -9.79 -25.74 1.74
N ARG A 285 -10.06 -24.47 1.39
CA ARG A 285 -10.98 -23.59 2.11
C ARG A 285 -11.97 -22.90 1.18
N ASP A 286 -13.14 -22.59 1.73
CA ASP A 286 -14.11 -21.73 1.06
C ASP A 286 -13.74 -20.25 1.26
N ILE A 287 -13.56 -19.53 0.15
CA ILE A 287 -13.32 -18.08 0.15
C ILE A 287 -14.65 -17.38 -0.13
N ILE A 288 -15.26 -16.85 0.92
CA ILE A 288 -16.59 -16.24 0.87
C ILE A 288 -16.45 -14.72 0.74
N LEU A 289 -17.06 -14.13 -0.28
CA LEU A 289 -17.24 -12.69 -0.42
C LEU A 289 -18.55 -12.30 0.25
N SER A 290 -18.46 -11.89 1.51
CA SER A 290 -19.59 -11.66 2.40
C SER A 290 -20.11 -10.23 2.30
N ASN A 291 -21.44 -10.10 2.14
CA ASN A 291 -22.17 -8.83 2.19
C ASN A 291 -22.95 -8.68 3.51
N PHE A 292 -23.16 -9.79 4.22
CA PHE A 292 -23.83 -9.83 5.52
C PHE A 292 -22.97 -10.57 6.53
N VAL A 293 -22.89 -10.03 7.75
CA VAL A 293 -22.23 -10.66 8.90
C VAL A 293 -23.18 -10.59 10.09
N ASN A 294 -23.38 -11.72 10.77
CA ASN A 294 -24.29 -11.88 11.91
C ASN A 294 -25.73 -11.44 11.62
N GLY A 295 -26.19 -11.65 10.38
CA GLY A 295 -27.53 -11.29 9.92
C GLY A 295 -27.72 -9.81 9.57
N GLU A 296 -26.68 -8.98 9.71
CA GLU A 296 -26.70 -7.56 9.35
C GLU A 296 -25.86 -7.32 8.10
N GLU A 297 -26.28 -6.37 7.26
CA GLU A 297 -25.47 -5.94 6.12
C GLU A 297 -24.16 -5.32 6.65
N ILE A 298 -23.05 -5.56 5.95
CA ILE A 298 -21.78 -4.97 6.35
C ILE A 298 -21.86 -3.43 6.32
N PRO A 299 -21.16 -2.73 7.25
CA PRO A 299 -21.13 -1.28 7.28
C PRO A 299 -20.62 -0.66 5.96
N ARG A 300 -21.00 0.58 5.67
CA ARG A 300 -20.63 1.29 4.43
C ARG A 300 -19.12 1.32 4.21
N GLU A 301 -18.35 1.50 5.29
CA GLU A 301 -16.89 1.50 5.27
C GLU A 301 -16.26 0.14 4.94
N GLU A 302 -17.01 -0.97 5.10
CA GLU A 302 -16.60 -2.34 4.76
C GLU A 302 -17.10 -2.79 3.38
N LYS A 303 -17.97 -2.01 2.72
CA LYS A 303 -18.42 -2.28 1.34
C LYS A 303 -17.25 -2.21 0.34
N PRO A 304 -17.30 -2.98 -0.76
CA PRO A 304 -18.45 -3.77 -1.26
C PRO A 304 -18.64 -5.13 -0.60
N VAL A 305 -17.55 -5.78 -0.17
CA VAL A 305 -17.56 -7.10 0.44
C VAL A 305 -16.46 -7.21 1.49
N ARG A 306 -16.67 -8.13 2.43
CA ARG A 306 -15.64 -8.64 3.34
C ARG A 306 -15.32 -10.09 2.98
N VAL A 307 -14.04 -10.40 2.84
CA VAL A 307 -13.59 -11.78 2.68
C VAL A 307 -13.70 -12.51 4.01
N VAL A 308 -14.27 -13.71 3.96
CA VAL A 308 -14.39 -14.64 5.09
C VAL A 308 -13.85 -15.99 4.63
N ILE A 309 -12.84 -16.49 5.34
CA ILE A 309 -12.24 -17.80 5.08
C ILE A 309 -12.37 -18.62 6.36
N PRO A 310 -13.36 -19.52 6.47
CA PRO A 310 -13.55 -20.36 7.65
C PRO A 310 -12.28 -21.11 8.03
N ASP A 311 -12.08 -21.31 9.33
CA ASP A 311 -10.94 -22.02 9.92
C ASP A 311 -9.57 -21.34 9.73
N GLU A 312 -9.51 -20.21 9.03
CA GLU A 312 -8.31 -19.39 8.90
C GLU A 312 -8.34 -18.16 9.82
N MET A 313 -7.15 -17.66 10.19
CA MET A 313 -7.04 -16.51 11.08
C MET A 313 -7.56 -15.21 10.45
N GLY A 314 -8.06 -14.29 11.29
CA GLY A 314 -8.63 -13.01 10.88
C GLY A 314 -7.80 -12.12 9.95
N PRO A 315 -6.45 -12.18 9.91
CA PRO A 315 -5.66 -11.48 8.88
C PRO A 315 -5.98 -11.89 7.44
N TYR A 316 -6.55 -13.06 7.18
CA TYR A 316 -6.96 -13.45 5.83
C TYR A 316 -8.32 -12.84 5.42
N TRP A 317 -9.02 -12.21 6.37
CA TRP A 317 -10.40 -11.79 6.24
C TRP A 317 -10.52 -10.32 5.88
N VAL A 318 -9.97 -9.98 4.72
CA VAL A 318 -9.84 -8.60 4.22
C VAL A 318 -11.22 -7.95 4.11
N LYS A 319 -11.36 -6.76 4.70
CA LYS A 319 -12.57 -5.94 4.60
C LYS A 319 -12.47 -5.03 3.36
N ASN A 320 -13.56 -4.31 3.06
CA ASN A 320 -13.60 -3.23 2.06
C ASN A 320 -12.87 -3.54 0.75
N VAL A 321 -13.03 -4.77 0.25
CA VAL A 321 -12.22 -5.29 -0.86
C VAL A 321 -12.38 -4.42 -2.10
N THR A 322 -11.26 -3.98 -2.66
CA THR A 322 -11.23 -3.19 -3.91
C THR A 322 -10.63 -3.99 -5.07
N LYS A 323 -9.74 -4.93 -4.77
CA LYS A 323 -9.03 -5.71 -5.78
C LYS A 323 -8.76 -7.13 -5.29
N ILE A 324 -8.95 -8.10 -6.19
CA ILE A 324 -8.50 -9.49 -6.05
C ILE A 324 -7.61 -9.79 -7.26
N GLU A 325 -6.40 -10.28 -7.02
CA GLU A 325 -5.40 -10.60 -8.04
C GLU A 325 -5.14 -12.10 -8.05
N LEU A 326 -5.24 -12.73 -9.22
CA LEU A 326 -4.95 -14.15 -9.40
C LEU A 326 -3.52 -14.31 -9.94
N TYR A 327 -2.66 -15.00 -9.20
CA TYR A 327 -1.25 -15.20 -9.56
C TYR A 327 -1.06 -16.61 -10.13
N THR A 328 -0.61 -16.70 -11.39
CA THR A 328 -0.34 -18.01 -12.04
C THR A 328 1.02 -18.58 -11.69
N HIS A 329 1.93 -17.75 -11.20
CA HIS A 329 3.25 -18.18 -10.79
C HIS A 329 3.70 -17.38 -9.57
N ILE A 330 4.17 -18.12 -8.60
CA ILE A 330 4.83 -17.70 -7.38
C ILE A 330 6.13 -18.49 -7.33
N SER A 331 7.25 -17.81 -7.05
CA SER A 331 8.50 -18.53 -6.89
C SER A 331 8.39 -19.52 -5.72
N PRO A 332 8.67 -20.82 -5.96
CA PRO A 332 8.61 -21.82 -4.92
C PRO A 332 9.62 -21.49 -3.83
N LYS A 333 9.23 -21.68 -2.58
CA LYS A 333 10.08 -21.39 -1.44
C LYS A 333 11.08 -22.53 -1.26
N ASP A 334 12.36 -22.25 -1.46
CA ASP A 334 13.45 -23.20 -1.25
C ASP A 334 14.58 -22.49 -0.49
N ILE A 335 14.43 -22.45 0.83
CA ILE A 335 15.34 -21.71 1.70
C ILE A 335 16.72 -22.35 1.68
N GLN A 336 17.67 -21.61 1.10
CA GLN A 336 19.09 -21.96 1.02
C GLN A 336 19.87 -21.44 2.22
N ASN A 337 19.48 -20.30 2.80
CA ASN A 337 20.18 -19.70 3.92
C ASN A 337 19.23 -19.34 5.06
N VAL A 338 19.62 -19.66 6.29
CA VAL A 338 18.95 -19.21 7.52
C VAL A 338 19.94 -18.36 8.30
N TYR A 339 19.63 -17.07 8.44
CA TYR A 339 20.45 -16.08 9.13
C TYR A 339 20.03 -15.94 10.59
N ILE A 340 21.00 -15.73 11.49
CA ILE A 340 20.72 -15.30 12.86
C ILE A 340 20.49 -13.79 12.84
N PHE A 341 19.32 -13.32 13.32
CA PHE A 341 18.89 -11.94 13.07
C PHE A 341 19.86 -10.86 13.57
N LYS A 342 20.33 -10.93 14.82
CA LYS A 342 21.22 -9.91 15.42
C LYS A 342 22.51 -9.67 14.60
N PRO A 343 23.33 -10.69 14.29
CA PRO A 343 24.52 -10.49 13.46
C PRO A 343 24.16 -10.12 12.01
N PHE A 344 23.04 -10.62 11.48
CA PHE A 344 22.56 -10.29 10.14
C PHE A 344 22.25 -8.80 9.96
N VAL A 345 21.61 -8.14 10.93
CA VAL A 345 21.28 -6.70 10.82
C VAL A 345 22.44 -5.77 11.14
N LYS A 346 23.60 -6.28 11.58
CA LYS A 346 24.77 -5.44 11.91
C LYS A 346 25.17 -4.52 10.76
N GLY A 347 25.25 -3.21 11.01
CA GLY A 347 25.55 -2.20 9.99
C GLY A 347 24.35 -1.70 9.20
N ILE A 348 23.13 -2.12 9.54
CA ILE A 348 21.89 -1.44 9.16
C ILE A 348 21.57 -0.43 10.25
N GLU A 349 21.35 0.83 9.88
CA GLU A 349 20.97 1.87 10.84
C GLU A 349 19.54 1.60 11.35
N PRO A 350 19.32 1.50 12.68
CA PRO A 350 17.99 1.31 13.23
C PRO A 350 17.15 2.59 13.11
N TYR A 351 15.85 2.39 12.85
CA TYR A 351 14.83 3.42 12.96
C TYR A 351 14.09 3.25 14.29
N TYR A 352 14.01 4.31 15.09
CA TYR A 352 13.29 4.30 16.36
C TYR A 352 11.83 4.70 16.12
N TYR A 353 10.96 3.69 16.07
CA TYR A 353 9.55 3.89 15.78
C TYR A 353 8.77 4.20 17.07
N GLU A 354 7.93 5.23 17.05
CA GLU A 354 7.07 5.57 18.18
C GLU A 354 5.81 4.68 18.20
N TYR A 355 5.80 3.68 19.08
CA TYR A 355 4.70 2.75 19.27
C TYR A 355 4.12 2.90 20.68
N TYR A 356 2.88 3.38 20.81
CA TYR A 356 2.22 3.67 22.09
C TYR A 356 3.08 4.52 23.06
N GLY A 357 3.85 5.47 22.53
CA GLY A 357 4.73 6.35 23.32
C GLY A 357 6.06 5.71 23.75
N SER A 358 6.38 4.50 23.28
CA SER A 358 7.72 3.90 23.35
C SER A 358 8.47 4.12 22.03
N GLN A 359 9.77 4.43 22.10
CA GLN A 359 10.64 4.45 20.93
C GLN A 359 11.34 3.10 20.81
N ASP A 360 10.79 2.25 19.95
CA ASP A 360 11.24 0.87 19.83
C ASP A 360 12.17 0.72 18.62
N GLU A 361 13.30 0.05 18.83
CA GLU A 361 14.27 -0.23 17.78
C GLU A 361 13.63 -1.07 16.67
N SER A 362 13.77 -0.60 15.42
CA SER A 362 13.12 -1.21 14.26
C SER A 362 14.02 -1.12 13.01
N TYR A 363 14.01 -2.15 12.17
CA TYR A 363 14.83 -2.21 10.96
C TYR A 363 13.96 -2.23 9.72
N LEU A 364 14.25 -1.35 8.74
CA LEU A 364 13.53 -1.33 7.46
C LEU A 364 13.72 -2.66 6.72
N VAL A 365 12.62 -3.29 6.32
CA VAL A 365 12.66 -4.58 5.61
C VAL A 365 13.49 -4.48 4.34
N GLY A 366 13.35 -3.42 3.55
CA GLY A 366 14.17 -3.21 2.35
C GLY A 366 15.67 -3.15 2.59
N ALA A 367 16.11 -2.63 3.75
CA ALA A 367 17.52 -2.62 4.11
C ALA A 367 18.02 -4.03 4.47
N MET A 368 17.19 -4.84 5.13
CA MET A 368 17.50 -6.25 5.40
C MET A 368 17.52 -7.09 4.12
N LEU A 369 16.50 -6.92 3.27
CA LEU A 369 16.41 -7.54 1.96
C LEU A 369 17.64 -7.24 1.10
N SER A 370 18.21 -6.03 1.17
CA SER A 370 19.45 -5.70 0.43
C SER A 370 20.68 -6.56 0.80
N LYS A 371 20.63 -7.29 1.92
CA LYS A 371 21.67 -8.23 2.35
C LYS A 371 21.40 -9.69 1.97
N PHE A 372 20.19 -10.02 1.53
CA PHE A 372 19.90 -11.33 0.97
C PHE A 372 20.48 -11.47 -0.43
N GLY A 373 20.41 -12.68 -0.98
CA GLY A 373 20.84 -12.97 -2.34
C GLY A 373 19.90 -12.35 -3.38
N GLU A 374 19.66 -13.08 -4.47
CA GLU A 374 18.67 -12.67 -5.45
C GLU A 374 17.27 -12.69 -4.83
N ILE A 375 16.58 -11.54 -4.87
CA ILE A 375 15.21 -11.43 -4.38
C ILE A 375 14.28 -11.44 -5.57
N ASP A 376 13.43 -12.46 -5.65
CA ASP A 376 12.32 -12.43 -6.58
C ASP A 376 11.29 -11.40 -6.11
N HIS A 377 11.05 -10.40 -6.96
CA HIS A 377 10.02 -9.38 -6.73
C HIS A 377 8.59 -9.94 -6.75
N ASN A 378 8.38 -11.10 -7.40
CA ASN A 378 7.12 -11.84 -7.39
C ASN A 378 7.05 -12.87 -6.26
N GLY A 379 8.14 -13.05 -5.51
CA GLY A 379 8.22 -13.93 -4.35
C GLY A 379 7.55 -13.33 -3.11
N PHE A 380 7.43 -14.15 -2.08
CA PHE A 380 6.78 -13.76 -0.82
C PHE A 380 7.78 -13.31 0.21
N PHE A 381 7.35 -12.34 1.01
CA PHE A 381 7.88 -12.13 2.34
C PHE A 381 6.99 -12.87 3.32
N THR A 382 7.44 -14.03 3.78
CA THR A 382 6.71 -14.88 4.73
C THR A 382 7.17 -14.56 6.15
N MET A 383 6.22 -14.31 7.05
CA MET A 383 6.47 -14.10 8.47
C MET A 383 5.80 -15.23 9.26
N VAL A 384 6.50 -15.79 10.24
CA VAL A 384 6.01 -16.87 11.11
C VAL A 384 6.01 -16.38 12.56
N ALA A 385 4.86 -16.46 13.24
CA ALA A 385 4.70 -16.08 14.64
C ALA A 385 4.75 -17.29 15.58
N SER A 386 5.10 -17.04 16.84
CA SER A 386 5.08 -18.02 17.92
C SER A 386 3.70 -18.65 18.17
N ASP A 387 2.61 -17.99 17.76
CA ASP A 387 1.24 -18.48 17.88
C ASP A 387 0.78 -19.36 16.70
N GLY A 388 1.69 -19.65 15.76
CA GLY A 388 1.43 -20.43 14.55
C GLY A 388 0.87 -19.63 13.39
N LEU A 389 0.68 -18.30 13.52
CA LEU A 389 0.31 -17.46 12.38
C LEU A 389 1.47 -17.43 11.37
N ILE A 390 1.23 -18.00 10.20
CA ILE A 390 2.03 -17.75 9.00
C ILE A 390 1.32 -16.69 8.19
N LYS A 391 2.04 -15.63 7.78
CA LYS A 391 1.51 -14.57 6.93
C LYS A 391 2.44 -14.31 5.75
N ASN A 392 1.88 -14.35 4.55
CA ASN A 392 2.57 -13.97 3.32
C ASN A 392 2.23 -12.54 2.92
N GLU A 393 3.25 -11.80 2.51
CA GLU A 393 3.14 -10.45 1.93
C GLU A 393 3.93 -10.40 0.61
N THR A 394 3.58 -9.48 -0.29
CA THR A 394 4.41 -9.26 -1.48
C THR A 394 5.70 -8.54 -1.11
N ILE A 395 6.82 -8.95 -1.72
CA ILE A 395 8.11 -8.28 -1.55
C ILE A 395 8.02 -6.79 -1.90
N SER A 396 7.30 -6.46 -2.97
CA SER A 396 7.10 -5.07 -3.42
C SER A 396 6.37 -4.20 -2.39
N MET A 397 5.48 -4.78 -1.58
CA MET A 397 4.78 -4.07 -0.52
C MET A 397 5.70 -3.82 0.67
N VAL A 398 6.41 -4.86 1.14
CA VAL A 398 7.15 -4.79 2.41
C VAL A 398 8.44 -3.99 2.30
N ARG A 399 9.11 -4.02 1.13
CA ARG A 399 10.47 -3.49 0.97
C ARG A 399 10.61 -2.05 1.47
N ASP A 400 9.70 -1.18 1.06
CA ASP A 400 9.84 0.26 1.30
C ASP A 400 8.91 0.76 2.43
N ARG A 401 8.09 -0.14 3.01
CA ARG A 401 7.00 0.25 3.92
C ARG A 401 7.03 -0.43 5.27
N TYR A 402 7.62 -1.62 5.37
CA TYR A 402 7.61 -2.40 6.60
C TYR A 402 8.92 -2.24 7.35
N TYR A 403 8.80 -2.21 8.67
CA TYR A 403 9.91 -2.35 9.58
C TYR A 403 9.70 -3.58 10.45
N ILE A 404 10.78 -4.22 10.87
CA ILE A 404 10.74 -5.24 11.92
C ILE A 404 11.26 -4.61 13.20
N LYS A 405 10.35 -4.41 14.15
CA LYS A 405 10.61 -3.96 15.51
C LYS A 405 11.20 -5.10 16.31
N THR A 406 12.27 -4.84 17.06
CA THR A 406 13.04 -5.87 17.80
C THR A 406 13.01 -5.67 19.31
N ALA A 407 12.57 -4.49 19.77
CA ALA A 407 12.46 -4.15 21.19
C ALA A 407 11.01 -3.82 21.58
N GLY A 408 10.71 -3.83 22.88
CA GLY A 408 9.41 -3.46 23.43
C GLY A 408 8.33 -4.54 23.27
N HIS A 409 7.09 -4.20 23.63
CA HIS A 409 5.99 -5.17 23.68
C HIS A 409 5.71 -5.82 22.30
N ASN A 410 5.43 -7.13 22.31
CA ASN A 410 5.16 -8.01 21.17
C ASN A 410 6.31 -8.18 20.16
N ALA A 411 7.50 -7.64 20.42
CA ALA A 411 8.64 -7.82 19.53
C ALA A 411 9.13 -9.28 19.55
N PRO A 412 9.65 -9.80 18.42
CA PRO A 412 9.79 -9.14 17.14
C PRO A 412 8.45 -9.01 16.40
N MET A 413 8.21 -7.87 15.77
CA MET A 413 6.92 -7.56 15.14
C MET A 413 7.07 -6.71 13.89
N ASN A 414 6.33 -7.03 12.82
CA ASN A 414 6.29 -6.12 11.67
C ASN A 414 5.45 -4.89 11.99
N ILE A 415 5.87 -3.72 11.55
CA ILE A 415 5.16 -2.45 11.71
C ILE A 415 5.25 -1.63 10.43
N SER A 416 4.34 -0.67 10.25
CA SER A 416 4.44 0.34 9.20
C SER A 416 3.82 1.64 9.69
N PRO A 417 4.40 2.81 9.36
CA PRO A 417 3.78 4.11 9.64
C PRO A 417 2.36 4.28 9.09
N GLY A 418 2.00 3.51 8.05
CA GLY A 418 0.68 3.56 7.41
C GLY A 418 -0.35 2.55 7.97
N PHE A 419 0.00 1.68 8.92
CA PHE A 419 -0.93 0.66 9.42
C PHE A 419 -1.77 1.13 10.61
N LYS A 420 -3.05 0.73 10.60
CA LYS A 420 -3.86 0.69 11.82
C LYS A 420 -3.41 -0.46 12.72
N LEU A 421 -3.57 -0.29 14.03
CA LEU A 421 -3.21 -1.27 15.05
C LEU A 421 -3.96 -2.60 14.86
N GLY A 422 -3.25 -3.74 14.98
CA GLY A 422 -3.85 -5.09 14.96
C GLY A 422 -3.50 -5.97 13.74
N TYR A 423 -2.80 -5.41 12.75
CA TYR A 423 -2.44 -6.08 11.50
C TYR A 423 -1.03 -6.70 11.49
N ASN A 424 -0.43 -6.82 12.68
CA ASN A 424 0.96 -7.19 12.87
C ASN A 424 1.11 -8.67 13.24
N VAL A 425 2.12 -9.31 12.67
CA VAL A 425 2.68 -10.60 13.11
C VAL A 425 3.60 -10.30 14.28
N LYS A 426 3.22 -10.81 15.46
CA LYS A 426 3.87 -10.55 16.76
C LYS A 426 4.71 -11.75 17.15
N GLU A 427 5.69 -11.53 18.03
CA GLU A 427 6.54 -12.61 18.56
C GLU A 427 7.01 -13.53 17.43
N MET A 428 7.57 -12.91 16.40
CA MET A 428 7.97 -13.60 15.17
C MET A 428 9.13 -14.57 15.45
N THR A 429 8.97 -15.85 15.10
CA THR A 429 10.05 -16.85 15.14
C THR A 429 11.01 -16.63 13.98
N SER A 430 10.47 -16.34 12.80
CA SER A 430 11.25 -16.10 11.58
C SER A 430 10.53 -15.22 10.56
N PHE A 431 11.31 -14.60 9.66
CA PHE A 431 10.82 -14.13 8.36
C PHE A 431 11.69 -14.66 7.24
N SER A 432 11.15 -14.70 6.01
CA SER A 432 11.85 -15.28 4.87
C SER A 432 11.37 -14.76 3.52
N THR A 433 12.24 -14.90 2.53
CA THR A 433 11.97 -14.77 1.09
C THR A 433 11.86 -16.15 0.45
N THR A 434 12.04 -16.23 -0.86
CA THR A 434 12.16 -17.49 -1.61
C THR A 434 13.35 -18.34 -1.17
N THR A 435 14.51 -17.73 -0.95
CA THR A 435 15.79 -18.45 -0.73
C THR A 435 16.46 -18.16 0.60
N ASP A 436 16.06 -17.11 1.30
CA ASP A 436 16.73 -16.65 2.51
C ASP A 436 15.72 -16.46 3.64
N ALA A 437 16.09 -16.87 4.85
CA ALA A 437 15.32 -16.68 6.06
C ALA A 437 16.18 -16.00 7.13
N ALA A 438 15.55 -15.29 8.06
CA ALA A 438 16.17 -14.83 9.29
C ALA A 438 15.33 -15.28 10.48
N ILE A 439 16.00 -15.81 11.51
CA ILE A 439 15.37 -16.32 12.72
C ILE A 439 15.67 -15.43 13.93
N PHE A 440 14.76 -15.46 14.89
CA PHE A 440 14.91 -14.85 16.21
C PHE A 440 15.13 -15.95 17.26
N PRO A 441 16.39 -16.26 17.63
CA PRO A 441 16.71 -17.41 18.49
C PRO A 441 15.96 -17.42 19.83
N GLU A 442 15.79 -16.25 20.44
CA GLU A 442 15.07 -16.12 21.73
C GLU A 442 13.59 -16.49 21.62
N ILE A 443 12.97 -16.30 20.45
CA ILE A 443 11.56 -16.63 20.21
C ILE A 443 11.39 -18.10 19.82
N MET A 444 12.38 -18.71 19.17
CA MET A 444 12.39 -20.15 18.88
C MET A 444 12.24 -21.00 20.16
N MET A 445 12.79 -20.55 21.29
CA MET A 445 12.64 -21.20 22.61
C MET A 445 11.20 -21.26 23.14
N LEU A 446 10.27 -20.51 22.54
CA LEU A 446 8.85 -20.51 22.91
C LEU A 446 8.05 -21.57 22.16
N VAL A 447 8.55 -22.02 21.00
CA VAL A 447 7.85 -22.94 20.10
C VAL A 447 8.49 -24.32 20.00
N ILE A 448 9.79 -24.42 20.28
CA ILE A 448 10.57 -25.67 20.27
C ILE A 448 10.88 -26.08 21.71
N GLU A 449 10.95 -27.40 21.95
CA GLU A 449 11.32 -27.93 23.26
C GLU A 449 12.75 -27.54 23.64
N ASN A 450 12.89 -26.97 24.85
CA ASN A 450 14.17 -26.51 25.38
C ASN A 450 14.96 -27.66 26.02
N GLU A 451 16.26 -27.70 25.77
CA GLU A 451 17.19 -28.66 26.35
C GLU A 451 18.30 -27.96 27.15
N ASP A 452 18.57 -28.46 28.36
CA ASP A 452 19.63 -27.95 29.23
C ASP A 452 20.97 -28.63 28.90
N LEU A 453 21.91 -27.87 28.33
CA LEU A 453 23.24 -28.32 27.94
C LEU A 453 24.31 -27.69 28.84
N PRO A 454 25.53 -28.27 28.92
CA PRO A 454 26.64 -27.67 29.67
C PRO A 454 26.98 -26.24 29.25
N GLU A 455 26.79 -25.91 27.97
CA GLU A 455 27.05 -24.62 27.36
C GLU A 455 25.92 -23.59 27.56
N GLY A 456 24.72 -24.04 27.92
CA GLY A 456 23.53 -23.21 28.10
C GLY A 456 22.22 -23.95 27.75
N THR A 457 21.09 -23.26 27.86
CA THR A 457 19.80 -23.81 27.39
C THR A 457 19.66 -23.54 25.89
N GLY A 458 19.34 -24.57 25.10
CA GLY A 458 19.20 -24.46 23.65
C GLY A 458 17.96 -25.19 23.13
N VAL A 459 17.76 -25.09 21.82
CA VAL A 459 16.69 -25.78 21.08
C VAL A 459 17.29 -26.63 19.96
N ASN A 460 16.59 -27.70 19.58
CA ASN A 460 17.05 -28.59 18.51
C ASN A 460 17.26 -27.82 17.20
N LEU A 461 18.42 -28.00 16.57
CA LEU A 461 18.80 -27.26 15.36
C LEU A 461 17.98 -27.69 14.14
N LYS A 462 17.59 -28.96 14.03
CA LYS A 462 16.76 -29.45 12.92
C LYS A 462 15.38 -28.78 12.96
N GLU A 463 14.72 -28.85 14.11
CA GLU A 463 13.40 -28.26 14.32
C GLU A 463 13.45 -26.74 14.10
N THR A 464 14.54 -26.08 14.51
CA THR A 464 14.76 -24.65 14.26
C THR A 464 14.79 -24.32 12.76
N LEU A 465 15.48 -25.14 11.95
CA LEU A 465 15.57 -24.93 10.51
C LEU A 465 14.23 -25.20 9.81
N GLU A 466 13.52 -26.25 10.23
CA GLU A 466 12.18 -26.59 9.73
C GLU A 466 11.16 -25.50 10.07
N GLU A 467 11.19 -24.94 11.29
CA GLU A 467 10.37 -23.79 11.71
C GLU A 467 10.69 -22.52 10.91
N ALA A 468 11.94 -22.36 10.46
CA ALA A 468 12.35 -21.31 9.53
C ALA A 468 11.92 -21.60 8.07
N LEU A 469 11.15 -22.67 7.84
CA LEU A 469 10.66 -23.14 6.54
C LEU A 469 11.79 -23.61 5.60
N MET A 470 12.89 -24.14 6.15
CA MET A 470 13.94 -24.81 5.37
C MET A 470 13.64 -26.30 5.26
N GLU A 471 13.34 -26.76 4.04
CA GLU A 471 13.17 -28.19 3.75
C GLU A 471 14.53 -28.91 3.66
N LEU A 472 14.66 -30.05 4.34
CA LEU A 472 15.92 -30.78 4.48
C LEU A 472 15.96 -32.14 3.74
N GLU A 473 14.86 -32.60 3.14
CA GLU A 473 14.73 -33.97 2.59
C GLU A 473 15.82 -34.32 1.56
N ASP A 474 16.17 -33.38 0.68
CA ASP A 474 17.19 -33.56 -0.37
C ASP A 474 18.56 -32.95 -0.02
N THR A 475 18.77 -32.56 1.24
CA THR A 475 20.01 -31.89 1.69
C THR A 475 20.88 -32.86 2.50
N ASN A 476 22.10 -33.13 2.01
CA ASN A 476 23.05 -34.02 2.71
C ASN A 476 23.97 -33.31 3.70
N GLU A 477 24.34 -32.07 3.39
CA GLU A 477 25.30 -31.28 4.14
C GLU A 477 24.85 -29.82 4.26
N LEU A 478 25.12 -29.23 5.43
CA LEU A 478 24.93 -27.82 5.72
C LEU A 478 26.27 -27.20 6.10
N THR A 479 26.41 -25.90 5.86
CA THR A 479 27.55 -25.12 6.34
C THR A 479 27.09 -24.08 7.35
N ILE A 480 27.65 -24.13 8.55
CA ILE A 480 27.44 -23.12 9.60
C ILE A 480 28.56 -22.08 9.47
N TRP A 481 28.18 -20.86 9.13
CA TRP A 481 29.10 -19.73 8.99
C TRP A 481 29.09 -18.87 10.25
N ASP A 482 30.26 -18.63 10.83
CA ASP A 482 30.42 -17.64 11.89
C ASP A 482 30.50 -16.20 11.32
N THR A 483 30.47 -15.21 12.21
CA THR A 483 30.59 -13.79 11.84
C THR A 483 31.96 -13.38 11.29
N ASN A 484 32.98 -14.23 11.41
CA ASN A 484 34.31 -14.02 10.81
C ASN A 484 34.43 -14.63 9.41
N GLY A 485 33.40 -15.36 8.95
CA GLY A 485 33.37 -16.01 7.64
C GLY A 485 34.00 -17.40 7.63
N PHE A 486 34.24 -18.03 8.78
CA PHE A 486 34.64 -19.43 8.83
C PHE A 486 33.42 -20.35 8.75
N GLY A 487 33.41 -21.23 7.75
CA GLY A 487 32.36 -22.22 7.53
C GLY A 487 32.72 -23.58 8.12
N ASN A 488 31.81 -24.14 8.92
CA ASN A 488 31.90 -25.50 9.46
C ASN A 488 30.85 -26.38 8.78
N VAL A 489 31.30 -27.40 8.05
CA VAL A 489 30.40 -28.33 7.36
C VAL A 489 29.92 -29.40 8.32
N ILE A 490 28.60 -29.62 8.35
CA ILE A 490 27.95 -30.69 9.11
C ILE A 490 27.06 -31.51 8.20
N LYS A 491 26.87 -32.78 8.52
CA LYS A 491 25.91 -33.64 7.82
C LYS A 491 24.52 -33.46 8.42
N THR A 492 23.49 -33.57 7.59
CA THR A 492 22.08 -33.50 8.04
C THR A 492 21.77 -34.55 9.10
N SER A 493 22.42 -35.72 9.05
CA SER A 493 22.29 -36.78 10.07
C SER A 493 22.81 -36.39 11.47
N GLN A 494 23.51 -35.27 11.60
CA GLN A 494 24.00 -34.75 12.88
C GLN A 494 23.02 -33.76 13.53
N LEU A 495 22.03 -33.26 12.78
CA LEU A 495 21.12 -32.21 13.24
C LEU A 495 20.24 -32.63 14.41
N ASP A 496 19.83 -33.90 14.46
CA ASP A 496 19.02 -34.42 15.56
C ASP A 496 19.75 -34.31 16.93
N ASN A 497 21.08 -34.21 16.93
CA ASN A 497 21.92 -34.02 18.13
C ASN A 497 22.72 -32.70 18.06
N SER A 498 22.19 -31.70 17.36
CA SER A 498 22.77 -30.36 17.29
C SER A 498 21.79 -29.34 17.85
N TYR A 499 22.31 -28.30 18.50
CA TYR A 499 21.50 -27.36 19.26
C TYR A 499 21.87 -25.91 18.94
N LEU A 500 20.85 -25.09 18.72
CA LEU A 500 20.98 -23.63 18.68
C LEU A 500 20.88 -23.11 20.11
N ILE A 501 21.88 -22.36 20.55
CA ILE A 501 21.97 -21.80 21.91
C ILE A 501 21.91 -20.27 21.80
N PRO A 502 20.74 -19.64 22.08
CA PRO A 502 20.59 -18.19 22.03
C PRO A 502 21.53 -17.47 23.01
N ASN A 503 22.06 -16.31 22.60
CA ASN A 503 22.90 -15.46 23.46
C ASN A 503 22.69 -13.95 23.16
N GLU A 504 23.40 -13.10 23.91
CA GLU A 504 23.25 -11.64 23.77
C GLU A 504 23.56 -11.11 22.35
N ASN A 505 24.47 -11.77 21.63
CA ASN A 505 24.94 -11.39 20.30
C ASN A 505 24.19 -12.09 19.15
N GLY A 506 23.33 -13.05 19.44
CA GLY A 506 22.62 -13.85 18.46
C GLY A 506 22.43 -15.27 18.97
N ALA A 507 23.29 -16.18 18.50
CA ALA A 507 23.31 -17.57 18.95
C ALA A 507 24.66 -18.24 18.64
N ASP A 508 24.95 -19.27 19.42
CA ASP A 508 25.99 -20.26 19.15
C ASP A 508 25.32 -21.57 18.70
N ILE A 509 26.08 -22.48 18.08
CA ILE A 509 25.60 -23.82 17.73
C ILE A 509 26.54 -24.89 18.32
N LEU A 510 25.97 -25.83 19.05
CA LEU A 510 26.63 -27.04 19.51
C LEU A 510 26.32 -28.19 18.55
N THR A 511 27.34 -28.84 18.01
CA THR A 511 27.21 -30.03 17.15
C THR A 511 28.19 -31.11 17.61
N GLY A 512 27.69 -32.17 18.23
CA GLY A 512 28.54 -33.11 18.96
C GLY A 512 29.32 -32.38 20.07
N ASP A 513 30.64 -32.52 20.10
CA ASP A 513 31.50 -31.84 21.09
C ASP A 513 32.01 -30.46 20.62
N THR A 514 31.55 -29.97 19.46
CA THR A 514 32.06 -28.72 18.87
C THR A 514 31.07 -27.59 19.06
N LEU A 515 31.49 -26.56 19.79
CA LEU A 515 30.76 -25.30 19.94
C LEU A 515 31.25 -24.27 18.90
N ILE A 516 30.36 -23.90 17.98
CA ILE A 516 30.57 -22.86 16.98
C ILE A 516 29.97 -21.57 17.52
N LYS A 517 30.81 -20.57 17.75
CA LYS A 517 30.41 -19.30 18.35
C LYS A 517 30.06 -18.24 17.32
N ASP A 518 29.22 -17.28 17.72
CA ASP A 518 28.88 -16.09 16.94
C ASP A 518 28.40 -16.46 15.53
N VAL A 519 27.39 -17.32 15.45
CA VAL A 519 26.87 -17.84 14.17
C VAL A 519 26.18 -16.70 13.41
N LEU A 520 26.58 -16.52 12.15
CA LEU A 520 25.94 -15.58 11.24
C LEU A 520 24.78 -16.25 10.48
N LYS A 521 25.03 -17.42 9.87
CA LYS A 521 24.04 -18.12 9.07
C LYS A 521 24.34 -19.62 8.94
N ILE A 522 23.29 -20.39 8.66
CA ILE A 522 23.36 -21.78 8.21
C ILE A 522 22.96 -21.81 6.72
N SER A 523 23.74 -22.49 5.89
CA SER A 523 23.48 -22.59 4.45
C SER A 523 23.40 -24.05 4.01
N LYS A 524 22.44 -24.35 3.12
CA LYS A 524 22.53 -25.56 2.29
C LYS A 524 23.82 -25.50 1.47
N LYS A 525 24.52 -26.62 1.37
CA LYS A 525 25.67 -26.72 0.48
C LYS A 525 25.15 -26.68 -0.95
N GLN A 526 25.49 -25.64 -1.71
CA GLN A 526 25.27 -25.61 -3.15
C GLN A 526 26.31 -26.51 -3.82
N ASP A 527 25.85 -27.47 -4.63
CA ASP A 527 26.71 -28.32 -5.47
C ASP A 527 27.41 -27.52 -6.57
#